data_AF-A0A3A8WNA6-F1
#
_entry.id   AF-A0A3A8WNA6-F1
#
_cell.length_a   1.000
_cell.length_b   1.000
_cell.length_c   1.000
_cell.angle_alpha   90.00
_cell.angle_beta   90.00
_cell.angle_gamma   90.00
#
_symmetry.space_group_name_H-M   'P 1'
#
loop_
_entity.id
_entity.type
_entity.pdbx_description
1 polymer ?
#
loop_
_entity_poly.entity_id
_entity_poly.type
_entity_poly.pdbx_seq_one_letter_code
_entity_poly.pdbx_strand_id
1 'polypeptide(L)'
;MSGQKKTIRGGVVTGYGSCRFCGQQATRKVLEDWTQEEKDELVTETCECLEARLYAAEKGQKERAHKRIEMLFGESNGVVTCNVAVLELLHSIINPVCEGNIAAATVDIGNGVKAKINITNKGNIKVGRTKTDTSTYEA
;
A
#
# COMPACT_ATOMS: atom_id res chain seq x y z
N MET A 1 -6.29 28.03 30.25
CA MET A 1 -4.83 27.88 30.22
C MET A 1 -4.53 26.40 30.46
N SER A 2 -3.92 25.59 29.61
CA SER A 2 -3.30 25.76 28.29
C SER A 2 -3.17 24.32 27.77
N GLY A 3 -3.56 24.04 26.53
CA GLY A 3 -3.36 22.73 25.93
C GLY A 3 -1.87 22.38 25.89
N GLN A 4 -1.47 21.31 26.57
CA GLN A 4 -0.16 20.71 26.36
C GLN A 4 -0.22 19.87 25.09
N LYS A 5 0.10 20.54 23.98
CA LYS A 5 0.49 19.94 22.71
C LYS A 5 1.70 19.04 23.03
N LYS A 6 1.49 17.71 23.10
CA LYS A 6 2.59 16.72 23.21
C LYS A 6 3.52 16.93 22.02
N THR A 7 4.62 17.62 22.24
CA THR A 7 5.69 17.76 21.27
C THR A 7 6.38 16.41 21.15
N ILE A 8 6.09 15.66 20.08
CA ILE A 8 6.85 14.47 19.71
C ILE A 8 8.22 14.98 19.25
N ARG A 9 9.23 14.88 20.12
CA ARG A 9 10.64 15.06 19.79
C ARG A 9 11.36 13.75 20.12
N GLY A 10 11.04 12.68 19.40
CA GLY A 10 11.78 11.42 19.49
C GLY A 10 13.07 11.53 18.67
N GLY A 11 14.23 11.27 19.29
CA GLY A 11 15.51 11.20 18.60
C GLY A 11 15.65 9.93 17.74
N VAL A 12 16.60 9.93 16.80
CA VAL A 12 16.99 8.70 16.09
C VAL A 12 18.07 7.98 16.89
N VAL A 13 17.78 6.79 17.38
CA VAL A 13 18.69 5.95 18.19
C VAL A 13 19.07 4.68 17.43
N THR A 14 20.11 3.99 17.91
CA THR A 14 20.39 2.62 17.46
C THR A 14 19.53 1.67 18.26
N GLY A 15 18.54 1.05 17.61
CA GLY A 15 17.68 0.03 18.19
C GLY A 15 18.08 -1.36 17.75
N TYR A 16 17.66 -2.34 18.54
CA TYR A 16 17.88 -3.76 18.30
C TYR A 16 16.56 -4.45 17.99
N GLY A 17 16.56 -5.33 16.99
CA GLY A 17 15.42 -6.17 16.68
C GLY A 17 15.83 -7.53 16.14
N SER A 18 14.85 -8.41 16.00
CA SER A 18 14.99 -9.78 15.51
C SER A 18 14.11 -10.01 14.28
N CYS A 19 14.66 -10.69 13.28
CA CYS A 19 13.86 -11.17 12.16
C CYS A 19 12.91 -12.26 12.64
N ARG A 20 11.60 -12.10 12.41
CA ARG A 20 10.58 -13.06 12.87
C ARG A 20 10.70 -14.46 12.22
N PHE A 21 11.38 -14.55 11.07
CA PHE A 21 11.48 -15.78 10.29
C PHE A 21 12.73 -16.60 10.63
N CYS A 22 13.91 -15.99 10.55
CA CYS A 22 15.18 -16.70 10.80
C CYS A 22 15.76 -16.46 12.20
N GLY A 23 15.17 -15.56 13.00
CA GLY A 23 15.65 -15.18 14.32
C GLY A 23 16.95 -14.38 14.33
N GLN A 24 17.50 -14.03 13.16
CA GLN A 24 18.70 -13.20 13.09
C GLN A 24 18.43 -11.82 13.66
N GLN A 25 19.31 -11.41 14.55
CA GLN A 25 19.19 -10.14 15.24
C GLN A 25 20.10 -9.11 14.59
N ALA A 26 19.63 -7.87 14.51
CA ALA A 26 20.39 -6.79 13.90
C ALA A 26 20.08 -5.45 14.55
N THR A 27 21.06 -4.55 14.50
CA THR A 27 20.88 -3.16 14.90
C THR A 27 20.43 -2.32 13.71
N ARG A 28 19.52 -1.38 13.94
CA ARG A 28 19.04 -0.41 12.94
C ARG A 28 18.88 0.98 13.55
N LYS A 29 18.87 2.02 12.71
CA LYS A 29 18.49 3.37 13.13
C LYS A 29 16.96 3.41 13.20
N VAL A 30 16.43 3.72 14.38
CA VAL A 30 14.99 3.74 14.69
C VAL A 30 14.65 4.98 15.49
N LEU A 31 13.38 5.33 15.58
CA LEU A 31 12.96 6.38 16.52
C LEU A 31 13.01 5.83 17.95
N GLU A 32 13.35 6.70 18.88
CA GLU A 32 13.49 6.37 20.30
C GLU A 32 12.20 5.78 20.91
N ASP A 33 11.05 6.22 20.42
CA ASP A 33 9.72 5.80 20.88
C ASP A 33 9.19 4.54 20.20
N TRP A 34 9.94 3.94 19.27
CA TRP A 34 9.52 2.71 18.62
C TRP A 34 9.41 1.55 19.60
N THR A 35 8.34 0.77 19.46
CA THR A 35 8.13 -0.47 20.23
C THR A 35 9.12 -1.56 19.80
N GLN A 36 9.18 -2.67 20.54
CA GLN A 36 10.02 -3.79 20.14
C GLN A 36 9.50 -4.43 18.84
N GLU A 37 8.19 -4.50 18.68
CA GLU A 37 7.53 -5.04 17.49
C GLU A 37 7.87 -4.22 16.25
N GLU A 38 7.89 -2.88 16.34
CA GLU A 38 8.29 -2.00 15.22
C GLU A 38 9.78 -2.18 14.85
N LYS A 39 10.65 -2.41 15.84
CA LYS A 39 12.07 -2.70 15.61
C LYS A 39 12.26 -4.07 14.94
N ASP A 40 11.54 -5.08 15.42
CA ASP A 40 11.55 -6.44 14.87
C ASP A 40 10.97 -6.46 13.45
N GLU A 41 9.93 -5.65 13.18
CA GLU A 41 9.37 -5.43 11.85
C GLU A 41 10.44 -4.87 10.90
N LEU A 42 11.13 -3.80 11.28
CA LEU A 42 12.19 -3.21 10.45
C LEU A 42 13.35 -4.19 10.20
N VAL A 43 13.76 -4.93 11.23
CA VAL A 43 14.80 -5.96 11.07
C VAL A 43 14.31 -7.06 10.14
N THR A 44 13.05 -7.49 10.27
CA THR A 44 12.45 -8.48 9.37
C THR A 44 12.41 -7.98 7.92
N GLU A 45 11.92 -6.77 7.67
CA GLU A 45 11.81 -6.21 6.32
C GLU A 45 13.16 -6.00 5.63
N THR A 46 14.23 -5.82 6.41
CA THR A 46 15.59 -5.58 5.92
C THR A 46 16.50 -6.79 6.07
N CYS A 47 15.95 -7.96 6.43
CA CYS A 47 16.70 -9.21 6.52
C CYS A 47 16.87 -9.86 5.14
N GLU A 48 18.00 -10.53 4.93
CA GLU A 48 18.33 -11.17 3.64
C GLU A 48 17.85 -12.62 3.53
N CYS A 49 17.26 -13.19 4.59
CA CYS A 49 16.70 -14.54 4.53
C CYS A 49 15.53 -14.62 3.54
N LEU A 50 15.31 -15.79 2.95
CA LEU A 50 14.37 -15.96 1.84
C LEU A 50 12.95 -15.52 2.21
N GLU A 51 12.46 -15.95 3.37
CA GLU A 51 11.12 -15.65 3.89
C GLU A 51 10.94 -14.15 4.14
N ALA A 52 11.95 -13.49 4.72
CA ALA A 52 11.94 -12.03 4.91
C ALA A 52 11.89 -11.27 3.60
N ARG A 53 12.66 -11.71 2.60
CA ARG A 53 12.66 -11.09 1.27
C ARG A 53 11.33 -11.24 0.56
N LEU A 54 10.70 -12.42 0.65
CA LEU A 54 9.37 -12.66 0.10
C LEU A 54 8.32 -11.79 0.80
N TYR A 55 8.36 -11.75 2.14
CA TYR A 55 7.49 -10.91 2.96
C TYR A 55 7.61 -9.42 2.60
N ALA A 56 8.83 -8.88 2.58
CA ALA A 56 9.08 -7.47 2.25
C ALA A 56 8.66 -7.14 0.81
N ALA A 57 8.88 -8.07 -0.13
CA ALA A 57 8.44 -7.90 -1.52
C ALA A 57 6.91 -7.83 -1.62
N GLU A 58 6.19 -8.72 -0.95
CA GLU A 58 4.73 -8.77 -0.92
C GLU A 58 4.15 -7.51 -0.26
N LYS A 59 4.62 -7.17 0.95
CA LYS A 59 4.19 -5.98 1.68
C LYS A 59 4.42 -4.71 0.86
N GLY A 60 5.62 -4.55 0.33
CA GLY A 60 5.94 -3.41 -0.53
C GLY A 60 5.12 -3.37 -1.82
N GLN A 61 4.70 -4.51 -2.37
CA GLN A 61 3.77 -4.53 -3.51
C GLN A 61 2.38 -4.03 -3.12
N LYS A 62 1.83 -4.48 -1.99
CA LYS A 62 0.53 -4.03 -1.47
C LYS A 62 0.54 -2.51 -1.21
N GLU A 63 1.54 -2.02 -0.50
CA GLU A 63 1.70 -0.58 -0.20
C GLU A 63 1.80 0.28 -1.46
N ARG A 64 2.63 -0.15 -2.44
CA ARG A 64 2.74 0.55 -3.72
C ARG A 64 1.43 0.53 -4.51
N ALA A 65 0.63 -0.53 -4.39
CA ALA A 65 -0.66 -0.62 -5.06
C ALA A 65 -1.70 0.32 -4.43
N HIS A 66 -1.80 0.36 -3.09
CA HIS A 66 -2.62 1.33 -2.38
C HIS A 66 -2.24 2.78 -2.75
N LYS A 67 -0.95 3.10 -2.73
CA LYS A 67 -0.48 4.44 -3.14
C LYS A 67 -0.87 4.78 -4.59
N ARG A 68 -0.88 3.80 -5.50
CA ARG A 68 -1.32 4.00 -6.88
C ARG A 68 -2.83 4.23 -7.00
N ILE A 69 -3.64 3.60 -6.14
CA ILE A 69 -5.07 3.91 -6.07
C ILE A 69 -5.25 5.37 -5.66
N GLU A 70 -4.60 5.81 -4.58
CA GLU A 70 -4.65 7.20 -4.13
C GLU A 70 -4.21 8.18 -5.23
N MET A 71 -3.10 7.89 -5.92
CA MET A 71 -2.62 8.73 -7.03
C MET A 71 -3.57 8.80 -8.23
N LEU A 72 -4.34 7.75 -8.51
CA LEU A 72 -5.20 7.67 -9.69
C LEU A 72 -6.67 8.01 -9.41
N PHE A 73 -7.14 7.86 -8.18
CA PHE A 73 -8.56 7.98 -7.83
C PHE A 73 -8.80 8.85 -6.60
N GLY A 74 -7.78 9.15 -5.80
CA GLY A 74 -7.87 10.02 -4.63
C GLY A 74 -8.02 11.50 -4.98
N GLU A 75 -8.42 12.31 -4.02
CA GLU A 75 -8.81 13.72 -4.22
C GLU A 75 -7.73 14.58 -4.91
N SER A 76 -6.46 14.28 -4.67
CA SER A 76 -5.33 15.04 -5.19
C SER A 76 -4.99 14.80 -6.67
N ASN A 77 -5.69 13.89 -7.36
CA ASN A 77 -5.30 13.52 -8.73
C ASN A 77 -5.72 14.52 -9.83
N GLY A 78 -6.65 15.43 -9.55
CA GLY A 78 -7.06 16.52 -10.45
C GLY A 78 -7.78 16.11 -11.74
N VAL A 79 -8.11 14.82 -11.94
CA VAL A 79 -8.72 14.31 -13.19
C VAL A 79 -10.06 13.60 -12.95
N VAL A 80 -10.15 12.79 -11.90
CA VAL A 80 -11.38 12.10 -11.47
C VAL A 80 -11.34 11.97 -9.96
N THR A 81 -12.32 12.51 -9.25
CA THR A 81 -12.45 12.26 -7.82
C THR A 81 -13.46 11.14 -7.61
N CYS A 82 -13.02 10.04 -7.00
CA CYS A 82 -13.93 9.02 -6.52
C CYS A 82 -14.40 9.36 -5.11
N ASN A 83 -15.63 9.00 -4.76
CA ASN A 83 -16.07 9.10 -3.37
C ASN A 83 -15.31 8.08 -2.49
N VAL A 84 -15.38 8.28 -1.17
CA VAL A 84 -14.69 7.44 -0.19
C VAL A 84 -15.06 5.97 -0.34
N ALA A 85 -16.35 5.65 -0.56
CA ALA A 85 -16.81 4.28 -0.70
C ALA A 85 -16.18 3.54 -1.90
N VAL A 86 -16.00 4.22 -3.05
CA VAL A 86 -15.31 3.65 -4.21
C VAL A 86 -13.82 3.45 -3.91
N LEU A 87 -13.17 4.40 -3.24
CA LEU A 87 -11.77 4.25 -2.83
C LEU A 87 -11.59 3.05 -1.89
N GLU A 88 -12.42 2.92 -0.86
CA GLU A 88 -12.39 1.78 0.05
C GLU A 88 -12.58 0.45 -0.69
N LEU A 89 -13.51 0.39 -1.65
CA LEU A 89 -13.68 -0.78 -2.50
C LEU A 89 -12.40 -1.09 -3.30
N LEU A 90 -11.79 -0.10 -3.96
CA LEU A 90 -10.55 -0.31 -4.72
C LEU A 90 -9.41 -0.79 -3.83
N HIS A 91 -9.29 -0.28 -2.61
CA HIS A 91 -8.29 -0.74 -1.64
C HIS A 91 -8.57 -2.20 -1.22
N SER A 92 -9.84 -2.57 -0.99
CA SER A 92 -10.21 -3.94 -0.61
C SER A 92 -9.85 -5.00 -1.65
N ILE A 93 -9.81 -4.61 -2.93
CA ILE A 93 -9.46 -5.49 -4.06
C ILE A 93 -7.97 -5.85 -4.08
N ILE A 94 -7.09 -5.04 -3.48
CA ILE A 94 -5.64 -5.29 -3.48
C ILE A 94 -5.30 -6.64 -2.88
N ASN A 95 -5.89 -6.99 -1.72
CA ASN A 95 -5.55 -8.24 -1.01
C ASN A 95 -5.93 -9.49 -1.81
N PRO A 96 -7.18 -9.67 -2.28
CA PRO A 96 -7.54 -10.81 -3.11
C PRO A 96 -6.71 -10.94 -4.40
N VAL A 97 -6.30 -9.81 -5.01
CA VAL A 97 -5.40 -9.84 -6.17
C VAL A 97 -4.01 -10.31 -5.76
N CYS A 98 -3.43 -9.75 -4.70
CA CYS A 98 -2.08 -10.06 -4.23
C CYS A 98 -1.92 -11.52 -3.81
N GLU A 99 -2.95 -12.05 -3.13
CA GLU A 99 -2.99 -13.42 -2.62
C GLU A 99 -3.29 -14.45 -3.73
N GLY A 100 -3.54 -13.99 -4.96
CA GLY A 100 -3.85 -14.87 -6.09
C GLY A 100 -5.27 -15.44 -6.07
N ASN A 101 -6.14 -14.97 -5.16
CA ASN A 101 -7.55 -15.34 -5.13
C ASN A 101 -8.29 -14.86 -6.38
N ILE A 102 -7.86 -13.75 -6.98
CA ILE A 102 -8.35 -13.24 -8.26
C ILE A 102 -7.21 -12.76 -9.16
N ALA A 103 -7.29 -13.05 -10.47
CA ALA A 103 -6.26 -12.63 -11.43
C ALA A 103 -6.34 -11.13 -11.77
N ALA A 104 -7.56 -10.61 -11.85
CA ALA A 104 -7.84 -9.22 -12.15
C ALA A 104 -9.25 -8.82 -11.68
N ALA A 105 -9.41 -7.57 -11.30
CA ALA A 105 -10.70 -6.93 -11.08
C ALA A 105 -10.83 -5.71 -11.98
N THR A 106 -12.05 -5.47 -12.50
CA THR A 106 -12.40 -4.24 -13.20
C THR A 106 -13.65 -3.67 -12.55
N VAL A 107 -13.57 -2.42 -12.11
CA VAL A 107 -14.70 -1.70 -11.49
C VAL A 107 -15.10 -0.58 -12.44
N ASP A 108 -16.36 -0.61 -12.88
CA ASP A 108 -16.96 0.49 -13.62
C ASP A 108 -17.51 1.51 -12.62
N ILE A 109 -16.94 2.71 -12.62
CA ILE A 109 -17.26 3.78 -11.68
C ILE A 109 -18.37 4.68 -12.27
N GLY A 110 -18.69 4.52 -13.56
CA GLY A 110 -19.59 5.40 -14.28
C GLY A 110 -18.88 6.63 -14.88
N ASN A 111 -19.64 7.44 -15.64
CA ASN A 111 -19.13 8.62 -16.35
C ASN A 111 -17.89 8.33 -17.23
N GLY A 112 -17.87 7.13 -17.84
CA GLY A 112 -16.76 6.68 -18.67
C GLY A 112 -15.49 6.32 -17.90
N VAL A 113 -15.51 6.28 -16.57
CA VAL A 113 -14.34 5.92 -15.76
C VAL A 113 -14.39 4.46 -15.33
N LYS A 114 -13.32 3.73 -15.62
CA LYS A 114 -13.12 2.35 -15.13
C LYS A 114 -11.77 2.20 -14.43
N ALA A 115 -11.76 1.48 -13.32
CA ALA A 115 -10.54 1.05 -12.65
C ALA A 115 -10.25 -0.40 -12.99
N LYS A 116 -8.98 -0.72 -13.24
CA LYS A 116 -8.51 -2.09 -13.44
C LYS A 116 -7.32 -2.38 -12.53
N ILE A 117 -7.42 -3.45 -11.77
CA ILE A 117 -6.38 -3.91 -10.84
C ILE A 117 -6.05 -5.35 -11.22
N ASN A 118 -4.79 -5.64 -11.55
CA ASN A 118 -4.38 -6.97 -11.97
C ASN A 118 -2.90 -7.27 -11.65
N ILE A 119 -2.56 -8.55 -11.55
CA ILE A 119 -1.15 -8.98 -11.54
C ILE A 119 -0.60 -8.91 -12.97
N THR A 120 0.62 -8.41 -13.10
CA THR A 120 1.41 -8.42 -14.34
C THR A 120 2.16 -9.74 -14.49
N ASN A 121 2.59 -10.08 -15.69
CA ASN A 121 3.40 -11.29 -15.95
C ASN A 121 4.74 -11.32 -15.16
N LYS A 122 5.16 -10.19 -14.60
CA LYS A 122 6.34 -10.07 -13.72
C LYS A 122 6.00 -10.20 -12.22
N GLY A 123 4.77 -10.63 -11.89
CA GLY A 123 4.30 -10.79 -10.52
C GLY A 123 4.02 -9.48 -9.78
N ASN A 124 4.01 -8.32 -10.45
CA ASN A 124 3.71 -7.03 -9.81
C ASN A 124 2.24 -6.64 -9.97
N ILE A 125 1.64 -6.02 -8.95
CA ILE A 125 0.30 -5.40 -9.08
C ILE A 125 0.36 -4.15 -9.96
N LYS A 126 -0.52 -4.12 -10.96
CA LYS A 126 -0.81 -2.95 -11.80
C LYS A 126 -2.18 -2.40 -11.43
N VAL A 127 -2.23 -1.09 -11.19
CA VAL A 127 -3.46 -0.31 -11.04
C VAL A 127 -3.54 0.62 -12.25
N GLY A 128 -4.66 0.57 -12.97
CA GLY A 128 -4.92 1.38 -14.16
C GLY A 128 -6.28 2.06 -14.09
N ARG A 129 -6.34 3.24 -14.70
CA ARG A 129 -7.57 4.00 -14.91
C ARG A 129 -7.80 4.16 -16.41
N THR A 130 -9.01 3.85 -16.85
CA THR A 130 -9.49 4.18 -18.19
C THR A 130 -10.53 5.28 -18.05
N LYS A 131 -10.45 6.31 -18.91
CA LYS A 131 -11.48 7.34 -19.07
C LYS A 131 -11.88 7.38 -20.54
N THR A 132 -13.14 7.14 -20.83
CA THR A 132 -13.70 7.18 -22.19
C THR A 132 -14.64 8.36 -22.33
N ASP A 133 -14.40 9.18 -23.35
CA ASP A 133 -15.35 10.19 -23.80
C ASP A 133 -16.24 9.55 -24.88
N THR A 134 -17.46 9.18 -24.50
CA THR A 134 -18.45 8.59 -25.41
C THR A 134 -19.68 9.47 -25.48
N SER A 135 -19.95 10.02 -26.66
CA SER A 135 -21.21 10.68 -27.01
C SER A 135 -22.16 9.67 -27.63
N THR A 136 -23.01 9.06 -26.81
CA THR A 136 -24.11 8.17 -27.25
C THR A 136 -25.36 9.00 -27.51
N TYR A 137 -25.92 8.88 -28.71
CA TYR A 137 -27.25 9.37 -29.03
C TYR A 137 -28.21 8.18 -28.94
N GLU A 138 -29.16 8.24 -28.00
CA GLU A 138 -30.32 7.36 -28.03
C GLU A 138 -31.32 7.96 -29.03
N ALA A 139 -31.78 7.14 -29.98
CA ALA A 139 -32.76 7.53 -30.99
C ALA A 139 -34.19 7.44 -30.43
#